data_AF-A0A2R6DRP4-F1
#
_entry.id   AF-A0A2R6DRP4-F1
#
_cell.length_a   1.000
_cell.length_b   1.000
_cell.length_c   1.000
_cell.angle_alpha   90.00
_cell.angle_beta   90.00
_cell.angle_gamma   90.00
#
_symmetry.space_group_name_H-M   'P 1'
#
loop_
_entity.id
_entity.type
_entity.pdbx_description
1 polymer ?
#
loop_
_entity_poly.entity_id
_entity_poly.type
_entity_poly.pdbx_seq_one_letter_code
_entity_poly.pdbx_strand_id
1 'polypeptide(L)'
;MADDSIAVVDLDRCQPDRCNYECANFCPPNRTGEECIVTREERHEDDDLYAGGPDQVSISEELCLGETCGICVEKCPFDALEIINLPQELDEEPTHRYGENSFALYGLPAPQEGRVTGILGPNGIGKTTAVHALAGEITPNLGRFDDEPNWEDVLEAYRGTELQGFLRDLQAGEVTVARKPQYVDRIPDSFDG
;
A
#
# COMPACT_ATOMS: atom_id res chain seq x y z
N MET A 1 9.11 -6.63 -4.24
CA MET A 1 8.36 -6.37 -5.50
C MET A 1 6.97 -6.88 -5.20
N ALA A 2 5.89 -6.25 -5.66
CA ALA A 2 4.56 -6.77 -5.30
C ALA A 2 4.40 -8.16 -5.96
N ASP A 3 4.35 -9.23 -5.17
CA ASP A 3 4.23 -10.59 -5.71
C ASP A 3 2.84 -10.82 -6.31
N ASP A 4 1.82 -10.08 -5.83
CA ASP A 4 0.49 -10.06 -6.45
C ASP A 4 0.23 -8.75 -7.21
N SER A 5 -0.13 -8.92 -8.48
CA SER A 5 -0.58 -7.86 -9.38
C SER A 5 -1.68 -8.39 -10.30
N ILE A 6 -2.51 -7.48 -10.82
CA ILE A 6 -3.67 -7.83 -11.64
C ILE A 6 -3.82 -6.84 -12.79
N ALA A 7 -4.29 -7.33 -13.94
CA ALA A 7 -4.77 -6.46 -15.02
C ALA A 7 -6.15 -5.87 -14.69
N VAL A 8 -6.27 -4.55 -14.80
CA VAL A 8 -7.54 -3.81 -14.66
C VAL A 8 -7.93 -3.15 -15.97
N VAL A 9 -9.22 -2.85 -16.12
CA VAL A 9 -9.82 -2.32 -17.34
C VAL A 9 -10.26 -0.87 -17.16
N ASP A 10 -9.76 0.03 -17.99
CA ASP A 10 -10.31 1.37 -18.18
C ASP A 10 -11.52 1.28 -19.12
N LEU A 11 -12.70 1.58 -18.57
CA LEU A 11 -13.98 1.41 -19.25
C LEU A 11 -14.27 2.49 -20.27
N ASP A 12 -13.68 3.67 -20.12
CA ASP A 12 -13.86 4.74 -21.10
C ASP A 12 -13.06 4.43 -22.37
N ARG A 13 -11.94 3.71 -22.23
CA ARG A 13 -11.06 3.28 -23.32
C ARG A 13 -11.40 1.93 -23.92
N CYS A 14 -12.12 1.07 -23.19
CA CYS A 14 -12.47 -0.26 -23.66
C CYS A 14 -13.52 -0.18 -24.80
N GLN A 15 -13.08 -0.45 -26.03
CA GLN A 15 -13.89 -0.38 -27.26
C GLN A 15 -14.01 -1.77 -27.92
N PRO A 16 -14.85 -2.67 -27.36
CA PRO A 16 -14.96 -4.07 -27.81
C PRO A 16 -15.33 -4.21 -29.29
N ASP A 17 -16.19 -3.32 -29.80
CA ASP A 17 -16.63 -3.28 -31.22
C ASP A 17 -15.49 -3.09 -32.23
N ARG A 18 -14.31 -2.65 -31.77
CA ARG A 18 -13.18 -2.26 -32.62
C ARG A 18 -11.87 -2.98 -32.28
N CYS A 19 -11.85 -3.86 -31.28
CA CYS A 19 -10.63 -4.57 -30.86
C CYS A 19 -10.64 -6.07 -31.08
N ASN A 20 -11.74 -6.70 -31.53
CA ASN A 20 -11.84 -8.17 -31.69
C ASN A 20 -11.51 -9.00 -30.45
N TYR A 21 -11.53 -8.40 -29.25
CA TYR A 21 -11.17 -9.05 -27.99
C TYR A 21 -9.76 -9.67 -27.98
N GLU A 22 -8.77 -9.02 -28.61
CA GLU A 22 -7.37 -9.49 -28.62
C GLU A 22 -6.83 -9.77 -27.20
N CYS A 23 -7.25 -8.99 -26.20
CA CYS A 23 -6.88 -9.23 -24.81
C CYS A 23 -7.31 -10.61 -24.30
N ALA A 24 -8.54 -11.04 -24.57
CA ALA A 24 -9.06 -12.35 -24.19
C ALA A 24 -8.46 -13.46 -25.07
N ASN A 25 -8.37 -13.24 -26.39
CA ASN A 25 -7.85 -14.23 -27.35
C ASN A 25 -6.39 -14.62 -27.09
N PHE A 26 -5.57 -13.68 -26.62
CA PHE A 26 -4.15 -13.89 -26.35
C PHE A 26 -3.84 -14.17 -24.88
N CYS A 27 -4.83 -14.08 -23.99
CA CYS A 27 -4.67 -14.38 -22.56
C CYS A 27 -4.30 -15.86 -22.36
N PRO A 28 -3.16 -16.20 -21.73
CA PRO A 28 -2.77 -17.59 -21.55
C PRO A 28 -3.80 -18.45 -20.78
N PRO A 29 -4.36 -17.99 -19.64
CA PRO A 29 -5.47 -18.69 -18.98
C PRO A 29 -6.67 -19.01 -19.90
N ASN A 30 -7.15 -18.04 -20.69
CA ASN A 30 -8.22 -18.28 -21.66
C ASN A 30 -7.85 -19.33 -22.71
N ARG A 31 -6.61 -19.29 -23.20
CA ARG A 31 -6.12 -20.28 -24.19
C ARG A 31 -5.98 -21.68 -23.61
N THR A 32 -5.88 -21.81 -22.30
CA THR A 32 -5.91 -23.10 -21.59
C THR A 32 -7.31 -23.54 -21.18
N GLY A 33 -8.34 -22.73 -21.46
CA GLY A 33 -9.76 -23.06 -21.19
C GLY A 33 -10.33 -22.45 -19.91
N GLU A 34 -9.58 -21.58 -19.23
CA GLU A 34 -10.04 -20.88 -18.02
C GLU A 34 -10.71 -19.55 -18.38
N GLU A 35 -11.67 -19.10 -17.57
CA GLU A 35 -12.41 -17.86 -17.82
C GLU A 35 -11.76 -16.65 -17.14
N CYS A 36 -10.50 -16.35 -17.49
CA CYS A 36 -9.80 -15.20 -16.92
C CYS A 36 -10.37 -13.88 -17.44
N ILE A 37 -10.42 -13.69 -18.76
CA ILE A 37 -11.00 -12.49 -19.40
C ILE A 37 -12.26 -12.91 -20.16
N VAL A 38 -13.43 -12.47 -19.70
CA VAL A 38 -14.72 -12.69 -20.37
C VAL A 38 -15.46 -11.36 -20.49
N THR A 39 -16.57 -11.31 -21.23
CA THR A 39 -17.40 -10.11 -21.22
C THR A 39 -18.04 -9.91 -19.85
N ARG A 40 -18.53 -8.70 -19.59
CA ARG A 40 -19.24 -8.41 -18.35
C ARG A 40 -20.56 -9.12 -18.25
N GLU A 41 -21.29 -9.23 -19.36
CA GLU A 41 -22.53 -10.01 -19.45
C GLU A 41 -22.29 -11.49 -19.08
N GLU A 42 -21.14 -12.06 -19.50
CA GLU A 42 -20.80 -13.45 -19.16
C GLU A 42 -20.46 -13.61 -17.66
N ARG A 43 -19.84 -12.61 -17.03
CA ARG A 43 -19.42 -12.72 -15.62
C ARG A 43 -20.49 -12.29 -14.62
N HIS A 44 -21.28 -11.28 -14.95
CA HIS A 44 -22.20 -10.65 -14.02
C HIS A 44 -23.64 -10.93 -14.48
N GLU A 45 -24.40 -11.66 -13.65
CA GLU A 45 -25.80 -11.98 -13.93
C GLU A 45 -26.74 -10.77 -13.78
N ASP A 46 -26.29 -9.70 -13.12
CA ASP A 46 -27.04 -8.47 -12.83
C ASP A 46 -26.19 -7.22 -13.12
N ASP A 47 -26.56 -6.48 -14.16
CA ASP A 47 -25.85 -5.29 -14.64
C ASP A 47 -25.89 -4.10 -13.65
N ASP A 48 -26.84 -4.07 -12.69
CA ASP A 48 -27.04 -2.91 -11.82
C ASP A 48 -25.93 -2.74 -10.75
N LEU A 49 -25.12 -3.78 -10.49
CA LEU A 49 -24.07 -3.77 -9.46
C LEU A 49 -22.68 -3.39 -9.99
N TYR A 50 -22.48 -3.42 -11.31
CA TYR A 50 -21.15 -3.27 -11.91
C TYR A 50 -21.16 -2.19 -12.98
N ALA A 51 -20.20 -1.27 -12.91
CA ALA A 51 -20.09 -0.20 -13.90
C ALA A 51 -19.62 -0.72 -15.27
N GLY A 52 -20.15 -0.14 -16.35
CA GLY A 52 -19.72 -0.33 -17.74
C GLY A 52 -20.72 -1.12 -18.59
N GLY A 53 -20.39 -1.32 -19.87
CA GLY A 53 -21.26 -1.99 -20.83
C GLY A 53 -21.14 -3.52 -20.80
N PRO A 54 -22.18 -4.26 -21.23
CA PRO A 54 -22.22 -5.73 -21.22
C PRO A 54 -21.11 -6.36 -22.07
N ASP A 55 -20.81 -5.76 -23.22
CA ASP A 55 -19.76 -6.21 -24.15
C ASP A 55 -18.34 -5.86 -23.69
N GLN A 56 -18.18 -5.02 -22.66
CA GLN A 56 -16.84 -4.69 -22.16
C GLN A 56 -16.27 -5.87 -21.38
N VAL A 57 -14.94 -6.00 -21.40
CA VAL A 57 -14.28 -7.13 -20.73
C VAL A 57 -14.25 -6.93 -19.21
N SER A 58 -14.31 -8.05 -18.52
CA SER A 58 -14.06 -8.19 -17.10
C SER A 58 -12.87 -9.14 -16.92
N ILE A 59 -12.03 -8.92 -15.90
CA ILE A 59 -10.84 -9.73 -15.62
C ILE A 59 -10.98 -10.38 -14.24
N SER A 60 -10.73 -11.69 -14.15
CA SER A 60 -10.74 -12.43 -12.89
C SER A 60 -9.54 -12.08 -12.04
N GLU A 61 -9.77 -11.72 -10.78
CA GLU A 61 -8.72 -11.43 -9.81
C GLU A 61 -7.93 -12.68 -9.39
N GLU A 62 -8.56 -13.85 -9.45
CA GLU A 62 -7.95 -15.12 -9.02
C GLU A 62 -7.12 -15.77 -10.13
N LEU A 63 -7.53 -15.60 -11.40
CA LEU A 63 -6.90 -16.29 -12.54
C LEU A 63 -5.86 -15.42 -13.27
N CYS A 64 -5.85 -14.11 -13.04
CA CYS A 64 -4.92 -13.21 -13.70
C CYS A 64 -3.49 -13.46 -13.21
N LEU A 65 -2.55 -13.52 -14.15
CA LEU A 65 -1.12 -13.70 -13.83
C LEU A 65 -0.37 -12.37 -13.60
N GLY A 66 -1.08 -11.24 -13.69
CA GLY A 66 -0.53 -9.92 -13.41
C GLY A 66 0.69 -9.53 -14.25
N GLU A 67 1.64 -8.89 -13.58
CA GLU A 67 2.92 -8.38 -14.11
C GLU A 67 3.77 -9.47 -14.74
N THR A 68 3.70 -10.72 -14.25
CA THR A 68 4.47 -11.84 -14.81
C THR A 68 4.02 -12.23 -16.23
N CYS A 69 2.84 -11.76 -16.67
CA CYS A 69 2.29 -12.04 -17.99
C CYS A 69 2.14 -10.80 -18.87
N GLY A 70 1.33 -9.81 -18.47
CA GLY A 70 1.15 -8.54 -19.19
C GLY A 70 0.60 -8.59 -20.64
N ILE A 71 0.38 -9.76 -21.23
CA ILE A 71 0.05 -9.91 -22.67
C ILE A 71 -1.21 -9.14 -23.07
N CYS A 72 -2.24 -9.14 -22.22
CA CYS A 72 -3.49 -8.46 -22.53
C CYS A 72 -3.32 -6.93 -22.64
N VAL A 73 -2.40 -6.34 -21.87
CA VAL A 73 -2.02 -4.92 -21.93
C VAL A 73 -1.34 -4.64 -23.27
N GLU A 74 -0.33 -5.43 -23.64
CA GLU A 74 0.39 -5.25 -24.91
C GLU A 74 -0.49 -5.46 -26.15
N LYS A 75 -1.52 -6.32 -26.04
CA LYS A 75 -2.41 -6.65 -27.15
C LYS A 75 -3.59 -5.71 -27.28
N CYS A 76 -3.87 -4.87 -26.28
CA CYS A 76 -4.98 -3.94 -26.34
C CYS A 76 -4.65 -2.79 -27.33
N PRO A 77 -5.39 -2.63 -28.44
CA PRO A 77 -5.13 -1.54 -29.38
C PRO A 77 -5.57 -0.15 -28.87
N PHE A 78 -6.22 -0.10 -27.71
CA PHE A 78 -6.81 1.11 -27.13
C PHE A 78 -6.19 1.52 -25.79
N ASP A 79 -5.13 0.82 -25.34
CA ASP A 79 -4.50 1.06 -24.03
C ASP A 79 -5.54 1.13 -22.89
N ALA A 80 -6.52 0.23 -22.96
CA ALA A 80 -7.64 0.13 -22.02
C ALA A 80 -7.35 -0.82 -20.85
N LEU A 81 -6.15 -1.40 -20.80
CA LEU A 81 -5.74 -2.38 -19.81
C LEU A 81 -4.43 -1.92 -19.17
N GLU A 82 -4.32 -2.06 -17.86
CA GLU A 82 -3.11 -1.72 -17.09
C GLU A 82 -2.89 -2.78 -16.01
N ILE A 83 -1.62 -3.08 -15.68
CA ILE A 83 -1.29 -3.90 -14.52
C ILE A 83 -1.18 -3.00 -13.28
N ILE A 84 -1.95 -3.32 -12.24
CA ILE A 84 -1.83 -2.69 -10.92
C ILE A 84 -1.29 -3.69 -9.91
N ASN A 85 -0.55 -3.18 -8.93
CA ASN A 85 -0.05 -3.96 -7.80
C ASN A 85 -1.12 -4.03 -6.71
N LEU A 86 -1.31 -5.23 -6.16
CA LEU A 86 -2.20 -5.43 -5.03
C LEU A 86 -1.46 -5.10 -3.71
N PRO A 87 -2.17 -4.59 -2.70
CA PRO A 87 -1.56 -4.32 -1.40
C PRO A 87 -1.20 -5.64 -0.72
N GLN A 88 0.09 -5.86 -0.53
CA GLN A 88 0.63 -6.99 0.23
C GLN A 88 1.46 -6.51 1.42
N GLU A 89 1.78 -7.43 2.33
CA GLU A 89 2.80 -7.17 3.33
C GLU A 89 4.13 -6.90 2.62
N LEU A 90 4.81 -5.81 2.98
CA LEU A 90 6.02 -5.39 2.30
C LEU A 90 7.15 -6.39 2.61
N ASP A 91 7.95 -6.74 1.59
CA ASP A 91 9.20 -7.51 1.76
C ASP A 91 10.27 -6.76 2.57
N GLU A 92 10.02 -5.48 2.87
CA GLU A 92 10.93 -4.60 3.57
C GLU A 92 10.94 -4.88 5.08
N GLU A 93 12.07 -4.61 5.74
CA GLU A 93 12.14 -4.72 7.19
C GLU A 93 11.19 -3.69 7.85
N PRO A 94 10.31 -4.12 8.78
CA PRO A 94 9.43 -3.20 9.47
C PRO A 94 10.22 -2.12 10.20
N THR A 95 9.71 -0.89 10.23
CA THR A 95 10.25 0.15 11.10
C THR A 95 10.09 -0.23 12.58
N HIS A 96 8.93 -0.79 12.94
CA HIS A 96 8.65 -1.21 14.31
C HIS A 96 7.70 -2.40 14.33
N ARG A 97 7.92 -3.37 15.21
CA ARG A 97 7.03 -4.52 15.43
C ARG A 97 6.84 -4.72 16.93
N TYR A 98 5.59 -4.89 17.37
CA TYR A 98 5.29 -5.08 18.81
C TYR A 98 5.55 -6.49 19.34
N GLY A 99 5.58 -7.50 18.47
CA GLY A 99 5.77 -8.90 18.84
C GLY A 99 5.58 -9.85 17.66
N GLU A 100 5.78 -11.14 17.92
CA GLU A 100 5.52 -12.22 16.97
C GLU A 100 4.04 -12.20 16.54
N ASN A 101 3.77 -12.24 15.23
CA ASN A 101 2.41 -12.14 14.66
C ASN A 101 1.59 -10.94 15.18
N SER A 102 2.27 -9.86 15.56
CA SER A 102 1.64 -8.63 16.01
C SER A 102 1.71 -7.56 14.92
N PHE A 103 1.13 -6.41 15.22
CA PHE A 103 1.18 -5.25 14.33
C PHE A 103 2.64 -4.85 14.02
N ALA A 104 2.90 -4.62 12.74
CA ALA A 104 4.15 -4.11 12.21
C ALA A 104 3.89 -2.79 11.47
N LEU A 105 4.68 -1.77 11.78
CA LEU A 105 4.68 -0.49 11.08
C LEU A 105 5.77 -0.50 10.02
N TYR A 106 5.43 -0.10 8.81
CA TYR A 106 6.36 0.07 7.71
C TYR A 106 6.46 1.55 7.33
N GLY A 107 7.69 2.06 7.25
CA GLY A 107 7.99 3.44 6.92
C GLY A 107 7.59 4.46 7.99
N LEU A 108 8.19 5.65 7.90
CA LEU A 108 7.83 6.83 8.69
C LEU A 108 7.86 8.06 7.79
N PRO A 109 6.92 9.00 7.95
CA PRO A 109 6.98 10.27 7.23
C PRO A 109 8.08 11.15 7.83
N ALA A 110 8.91 11.75 6.97
CA ALA A 110 9.88 12.75 7.37
C ALA A 110 9.20 14.10 7.63
N PRO A 111 9.32 14.68 8.85
CA PRO A 111 8.87 16.05 9.10
C PRO A 111 9.66 17.05 8.26
N GLN A 112 8.99 18.00 7.60
CA GLN A 112 9.62 19.06 6.83
C GLN A 112 9.36 20.41 7.48
N GLU A 113 10.41 21.20 7.71
CA GLU A 113 10.29 22.54 8.29
C GLU A 113 9.39 23.46 7.46
N GLY A 114 8.56 24.25 8.15
CA GLY A 114 7.64 25.20 7.51
C GLY A 114 6.48 24.56 6.74
N ARG A 115 6.30 23.24 6.82
CA ARG A 115 5.23 22.49 6.14
C ARG A 115 4.40 21.68 7.13
N VAL A 116 3.16 21.42 6.75
CA VAL A 116 2.24 20.54 7.49
C VAL A 116 2.14 19.21 6.76
N THR A 117 2.59 18.13 7.39
CA THR A 117 2.47 16.77 6.86
C THR A 117 1.21 16.11 7.41
N GLY A 118 0.28 15.74 6.51
CA GLY A 118 -0.94 15.02 6.89
C GLY A 118 -0.73 13.51 6.84
N ILE A 119 -1.10 12.79 7.91
CA ILE A 119 -1.10 11.32 7.95
C ILE A 119 -2.55 10.84 7.89
N LEU A 120 -2.94 10.23 6.77
CA LEU A 120 -4.30 9.74 6.52
C LEU A 120 -4.28 8.22 6.32
N GLY A 121 -5.34 7.55 6.77
CA GLY A 121 -5.49 6.11 6.62
C GLY A 121 -6.52 5.53 7.60
N PRO A 122 -6.92 4.26 7.42
CA PRO A 122 -7.90 3.60 8.28
C PRO A 122 -7.41 3.46 9.73
N ASN A 123 -8.31 3.14 10.67
CA ASN A 123 -7.93 2.84 12.05
C ASN A 123 -7.11 1.55 12.10
N GLY A 124 -6.12 1.49 12.99
CA GLY A 124 -5.24 0.32 13.12
C GLY A 124 -4.07 0.26 12.14
N ILE A 125 -3.96 1.19 11.17
CA ILE A 125 -2.84 1.20 10.18
C ILE A 125 -1.50 1.72 10.74
N GLY A 126 -1.42 2.04 12.03
CA GLY A 126 -0.17 2.50 12.67
C GLY A 126 0.06 4.02 12.74
N LYS A 127 -0.92 4.86 12.41
CA LYS A 127 -0.80 6.33 12.53
C LYS A 127 -0.31 6.78 13.91
N THR A 128 -0.92 6.23 14.96
CA THR A 128 -0.55 6.54 16.35
C THR A 128 0.86 6.07 16.65
N THR A 129 1.23 4.85 16.23
CA THR A 129 2.60 4.31 16.37
C THR A 129 3.64 5.19 15.67
N ALA A 130 3.35 5.67 14.46
CA ALA A 130 4.24 6.59 13.73
C ALA A 130 4.45 7.92 14.48
N VAL A 131 3.37 8.50 15.03
CA VAL A 131 3.46 9.72 15.84
C VAL A 131 4.27 9.50 17.12
N HIS A 132 4.09 8.36 17.80
CA HIS A 132 4.88 8.00 18.97
C HIS A 132 6.37 7.85 18.65
N ALA A 133 6.70 7.22 17.52
CA ALA A 133 8.08 7.09 17.06
C ALA A 133 8.71 8.45 16.76
N LEU A 134 8.01 9.32 16.03
CA LEU A 134 8.48 10.68 15.74
C LEU A 134 8.57 11.57 16.99
N ALA A 135 7.78 11.29 18.03
CA ALA A 135 7.87 11.97 19.32
C ALA A 135 8.98 11.44 20.23
N GLY A 136 9.71 10.39 19.82
CA GLY A 136 10.75 9.76 20.63
C GLY A 136 10.22 8.95 21.81
N GLU A 137 8.91 8.65 21.84
CA GLU A 137 8.27 7.86 22.90
C GLU A 137 8.38 6.36 22.67
N ILE A 138 8.60 5.96 21.41
CA ILE A 138 8.89 4.58 21.00
C ILE A 138 10.13 4.63 20.11
N THR A 139 11.14 3.84 20.45
CA THR A 139 12.29 3.65 19.56
C THR A 139 11.90 2.67 18.44
N PRO A 140 12.11 3.00 17.15
CA PRO A 140 11.97 2.02 16.07
C PRO A 140 12.85 0.81 16.32
N ASN A 141 12.27 -0.40 16.31
CA ASN A 141 13.02 -1.62 16.59
C ASN A 141 13.43 -2.40 15.33
N LEU A 142 13.19 -1.83 14.15
CA LEU A 142 13.59 -2.42 12.86
C LEU A 142 13.07 -3.87 12.70
N GLY A 143 11.88 -4.14 13.24
CA GLY A 143 11.27 -5.47 13.25
C GLY A 143 11.83 -6.45 14.28
N ARG A 144 12.93 -6.08 14.96
CA ARG A 144 13.62 -6.87 15.99
C ARG A 144 13.01 -6.61 17.37
N PHE A 145 11.86 -7.23 17.65
CA PHE A 145 11.16 -7.07 18.93
C PHE A 145 11.78 -7.88 20.08
N ASP A 146 12.52 -8.96 19.78
CA ASP A 146 13.19 -9.79 20.78
C ASP A 146 14.61 -9.29 21.13
N ASP A 147 15.22 -8.51 20.25
CA ASP A 147 16.57 -7.95 20.39
C ASP A 147 16.54 -6.49 19.96
N GLU A 148 16.01 -5.64 20.84
CA GLU A 148 15.74 -4.23 20.53
C GLU A 148 17.04 -3.47 20.18
N PRO A 149 17.12 -2.88 18.98
CA PRO A 149 18.31 -2.18 18.54
C PRO A 149 18.54 -0.89 19.32
N ASN A 150 19.79 -0.45 19.31
CA ASN A 150 20.13 0.86 19.84
C ASN A 150 19.86 1.96 18.79
N TRP A 151 19.94 3.22 19.22
CA TRP A 151 19.75 4.35 18.31
C TRP A 151 20.80 4.45 17.19
N GLU A 152 22.00 3.89 17.38
CA GLU A 152 23.02 3.88 16.32
C GLU A 152 22.58 2.99 15.15
N ASP A 153 22.02 1.80 15.45
CA ASP A 153 21.43 0.90 14.46
C ASP A 153 20.26 1.55 13.73
N VAL A 154 19.40 2.29 14.45
CA VAL A 154 18.28 3.02 13.84
C VAL A 154 18.79 4.09 12.89
N LEU A 155 19.75 4.92 13.32
CA LEU A 155 20.34 5.96 12.48
C LEU A 155 21.09 5.41 11.27
N GLU A 156 21.63 4.19 11.40
CA GLU A 156 22.25 3.45 10.31
C GLU A 156 21.23 3.02 9.27
N ALA A 157 20.12 2.41 9.70
CA ALA A 157 19.04 1.98 8.81
C ALA A 157 18.43 3.15 8.02
N TYR A 158 18.35 4.34 8.62
CA TYR A 158 17.85 5.55 7.95
C TYR A 158 18.92 6.36 7.21
N ARG A 159 20.16 5.86 7.08
CA ARG A 159 21.24 6.63 6.46
C ARG A 159 20.92 7.05 5.02
N GLY A 160 21.08 8.35 4.75
CA GLY A 160 20.82 8.92 3.42
C GLY A 160 19.34 9.20 3.14
N THR A 161 18.44 8.97 4.09
CA THR A 161 17.03 9.37 4.00
C THR A 161 16.81 10.77 4.58
N GLU A 162 15.71 11.43 4.22
CA GLU A 162 15.31 12.71 4.81
C GLU A 162 15.08 12.62 6.33
N LEU A 163 14.66 11.44 6.81
CA LEU A 163 14.32 11.21 8.21
C LEU A 163 15.57 11.13 9.12
N GLN A 164 16.74 10.81 8.57
CA GLN A 164 17.96 10.62 9.37
C GLN A 164 18.33 11.85 10.20
N GLY A 165 18.21 13.04 9.60
CA GLY A 165 18.52 14.29 10.28
C GLY A 165 17.63 14.49 11.49
N PHE A 166 16.32 14.37 11.28
CA PHE A 166 15.33 14.49 12.34
C PHE A 166 15.55 13.50 13.49
N LEU A 167 15.81 12.22 13.20
CA LEU A 167 16.03 11.22 14.25
C LEU A 167 17.32 11.48 15.03
N ARG A 168 18.37 11.98 14.35
CA ARG A 168 19.62 12.37 15.02
C ARG A 168 19.38 13.52 15.99
N ASP A 169 18.67 14.56 15.54
CA ASP A 169 18.41 15.75 16.35
C ASP A 169 17.46 15.43 17.52
N LEU A 170 16.49 14.53 17.29
CA LEU A 170 15.62 13.99 18.33
C LEU A 170 16.41 13.21 19.39
N GLN A 171 17.32 12.32 18.98
CA GLN A 171 18.18 11.57 19.90
C GLN A 171 19.13 12.48 20.68
N ALA A 172 19.68 13.50 20.01
CA ALA A 172 20.57 14.48 20.63
C ALA A 172 19.84 15.46 21.57
N GLY A 173 18.50 15.48 21.56
CA GLY A 173 17.67 16.41 22.31
C GLY A 173 17.67 17.84 21.74
N GLU A 174 18.13 18.01 20.50
CA GLU A 174 18.15 19.29 19.78
C GLU A 174 16.76 19.67 19.26
N VAL A 175 15.89 18.66 19.06
CA VAL A 175 14.48 18.84 18.73
C VAL A 175 13.60 18.33 19.87
N THR A 176 12.64 19.15 20.29
CA THR A 176 11.58 18.75 21.23
C THR A 176 10.26 18.62 20.49
N VAL A 177 9.56 17.50 20.69
CA VAL A 177 8.28 17.23 20.05
C VAL A 177 7.16 17.36 21.06
N ALA A 178 6.20 18.24 20.78
CA ALA A 178 4.96 18.33 21.53
C ALA A 178 3.86 17.59 20.77
N ARG A 179 3.17 16.66 21.43
CA ARG A 179 2.01 15.96 20.86
C ARG A 179 0.75 16.21 21.68
N LYS A 180 -0.38 16.25 20.99
CA LYS A 180 -1.69 16.22 21.63
C LYS A 180 -2.11 14.76 21.82
N PRO A 181 -2.43 14.30 23.04
CA PRO A 181 -2.92 12.94 23.27
C PRO A 181 -4.17 12.66 22.43
N GLN A 182 -4.26 11.44 21.88
CA GLN A 182 -5.43 10.99 21.13
C GLN A 182 -6.68 10.88 22.02
N TYR A 183 -6.50 10.40 23.26
CA TYR A 183 -7.56 10.20 24.23
C TYR A 183 -7.68 11.42 25.15
N VAL A 184 -8.64 12.29 24.84
CA VAL A 184 -8.86 13.55 25.58
C VAL A 184 -9.33 13.30 27.01
N ASP A 185 -10.07 12.21 27.22
CA ASP A 185 -10.55 11.73 28.51
C ASP A 185 -9.42 11.37 29.49
N ARG A 186 -8.22 11.06 28.99
CA ARG A 186 -7.05 10.70 29.79
C ARG A 186 -6.11 11.87 30.08
N ILE A 187 -6.42 13.08 29.58
CA ILE A 187 -5.62 14.28 29.85
C ILE A 187 -5.55 14.59 31.36
N PRO A 188 -6.64 14.51 32.15
CA PRO A 188 -6.57 14.77 33.58
C PRO A 188 -5.61 13.86 34.33
N ASP A 189 -5.38 12.63 33.86
CA ASP A 189 -4.47 11.66 34.51
C ASP A 189 -2.98 12.04 34.35
N SER A 190 -2.66 12.88 33.36
CA SER A 190 -1.27 13.22 33.00
C SER A 190 -0.88 14.66 33.36
N PHE A 191 -1.85 15.47 33.80
CA PHE A 191 -1.65 16.88 34.10
C PHE A 191 -2.61 17.33 35.21
N ASP A 192 -2.08 17.43 36.43
CA ASP A 192 -2.67 18.24 37.49
C ASP A 192 -2.28 19.69 37.22
N GLY A 193 -3.27 20.56 36.97
CA GLY A 193 -3.10 21.96 36.55
C GLY A 193 -2.01 22.76 37.25
#